data_AF-W7YFW3-F1
#
_entry.id   AF-W7YFW3-F1
#
_cell.length_a   1.000
_cell.length_b   1.000
_cell.length_c   1.000
_cell.angle_alpha   90.00
_cell.angle_beta   90.00
_cell.angle_gamma   90.00
#
_symmetry.space_group_name_H-M   'P 1'
#
loop_
_entity.id
_entity.type
_entity.pdbx_description
1 polymer ?
#
loop_
_entity_poly.entity_id
_entity_poly.type
_entity_poly.pdbx_seq_one_letter_code
_entity_poly.pdbx_strand_id
1 'polypeptide(L)' 'MAEQDDQLIGWSSLNPYSHRCAYNGVADQSIYIDRDYRGKGIGNSLLHAWETKAIENGFRKIVLFTFPFNQLG' A
#
# COMPACT_ATOMS: atom_id res chain seq x y z
N MET A 1 6.59 0.34 -6.79
CA MET A 1 7.59 1.27 -6.24
C MET A 1 7.45 2.62 -6.92
N ALA A 2 7.92 3.70 -6.30
CA ALA A 2 7.93 5.03 -6.86
C ALA A 2 9.38 5.54 -6.89
N GLU A 3 9.81 5.96 -8.07
CA GLU A 3 11.17 6.43 -8.33
C GLU A 3 11.10 7.81 -9.00
N GLN A 4 12.05 8.67 -8.66
CA GLN A 4 12.24 9.97 -9.30
C GLN A 4 13.74 10.24 -9.38
N ASP A 5 14.24 10.62 -10.56
CA ASP A 5 15.66 10.93 -10.78
C ASP A 5 16.60 9.80 -10.32
N ASP A 6 16.24 8.55 -10.65
CA ASP A 6 16.92 7.30 -10.21
C ASP A 6 17.00 7.08 -8.69
N GLN A 7 16.23 7.84 -7.91
CA GLN A 7 16.09 7.68 -6.47
C GLN A 7 14.76 7.00 -6.12
N LEU A 8 14.82 5.96 -5.28
CA LEU A 8 13.63 5.34 -4.70
C LEU A 8 13.04 6.28 -3.62
N ILE A 9 11.87 6.84 -3.90
CA ILE A 9 11.19 7.83 -3.04
C ILE A 9 9.97 7.25 -2.32
N GLY A 10 9.54 6.04 -2.69
CA GLY A 10 8.46 5.37 -2.00
C GLY A 10 8.27 3.93 -2.46
N TRP A 11 7.68 3.13 -1.59
CA TRP A 11 7.35 1.75 -1.88
C TRP A 11 6.04 1.36 -1.24
N SER A 12 5.46 0.29 -1.78
CA SER A 12 4.24 -0.30 -1.25
C SER A 12 4.24 -1.81 -1.49
N SER A 13 3.59 -2.55 -0.61
CA SER A 13 3.39 -4.00 -0.72
C SER A 13 1.93 -4.38 -0.59
N LEU A 14 1.61 -5.54 -1.13
CA LEU A 14 0.32 -6.20 -1.00
C LEU A 14 0.56 -7.67 -0.67
N ASN A 15 0.10 -8.14 0.48
CA ASN A 15 0.33 -9.50 0.96
C ASN A 15 -0.98 -10.15 1.40
N PRO A 16 -1.09 -11.49 1.44
CA PRO A 16 -2.25 -12.15 2.05
C PRO A 16 -2.36 -11.81 3.53
N TYR A 17 -3.52 -11.27 3.95
CA TYR A 17 -3.72 -10.82 5.34
C TYR A 17 -3.56 -11.93 6.38
N SER A 18 -3.95 -13.16 6.03
CA SER A 18 -3.88 -14.30 6.93
C SER A 18 -3.93 -15.61 6.16
N HIS A 19 -3.29 -16.65 6.71
CA HIS A 19 -3.40 -18.02 6.20
C HIS A 19 -4.76 -18.69 6.51
N ARG A 20 -5.59 -18.11 7.39
CA ARG A 20 -6.89 -18.70 7.76
C ARG A 20 -7.87 -18.57 6.58
N CYS A 21 -8.54 -19.66 6.22
CA CYS A 21 -9.49 -19.70 5.08
C CYS A 21 -10.58 -18.63 5.14
N ALA A 22 -11.02 -18.23 6.34
CA ALA A 22 -12.01 -17.16 6.54
C ALA A 22 -11.60 -15.80 5.96
N TYR A 23 -10.30 -15.57 5.77
CA TYR A 23 -9.74 -14.34 5.19
C TYR A 23 -9.25 -14.52 3.76
N ASN A 24 -9.63 -15.61 3.08
CA ASN A 24 -9.28 -15.77 1.67
C ASN A 24 -9.77 -14.57 0.86
N GLY A 25 -8.92 -14.01 0.00
CA GLY A 25 -9.18 -12.79 -0.77
C GLY A 25 -9.13 -11.48 0.03
N VAL A 26 -8.58 -11.48 1.26
CA VAL A 26 -8.22 -10.26 1.99
C VAL A 26 -6.69 -10.08 1.93
N ALA A 27 -6.24 -8.89 1.55
CA ALA A 27 -4.83 -8.52 1.56
C ALA A 27 -4.53 -7.47 2.63
N ASP A 28 -3.36 -7.55 3.26
CA ASP A 28 -2.77 -6.42 3.97
C ASP A 28 -1.90 -5.60 3.02
N GLN A 29 -1.80 -4.32 3.34
CA GLN A 29 -1.11 -3.35 2.52
C GLN A 29 -0.27 -2.42 3.40
N SER A 30 0.91 -2.09 2.91
CA SER A 30 1.81 -1.12 3.54
C SER A 30 2.30 -0.13 2.50
N ILE A 31 2.39 1.15 2.87
CA ILE A 31 2.98 2.22 2.05
C ILE A 31 3.97 2.99 2.89
N TYR A 32 5.15 3.24 2.32
CA TYR A 32 6.14 4.12 2.91
C TYR A 32 6.63 5.09 1.85
N ILE A 33 6.53 6.38 2.16
CA ILE A 33 7.03 7.47 1.34
C ILE A 33 8.16 8.15 2.12
N ASP A 34 9.24 8.43 1.41
CA ASP A 34 10.32 9.26 1.91
C ASP A 34 9.76 10.59 2.45
N ARG A 35 10.31 11.08 3.57
CA ARG A 35 9.76 12.23 4.29
C ARG A 35 9.72 13.48 3.42
N ASP A 36 10.73 13.69 2.57
CA ASP A 36 10.86 14.89 1.72
C ASP A 36 9.92 14.85 0.49
N TYR A 37 9.23 13.72 0.30
CA TYR A 37 8.33 13.45 -0.81
C TYR A 37 6.87 13.27 -0.37
N ARG A 38 6.56 13.43 0.91
CA ARG A 38 5.18 13.42 1.44
C ARG A 38 4.38 14.64 0.97
N GLY A 39 3.05 14.53 1.01
CA GLY A 39 2.14 15.58 0.52
C GLY A 39 2.10 15.75 -1.01
N LYS A 40 2.92 15.02 -1.78
CA LYS A 40 3.02 15.12 -3.26
C LYS A 40 2.13 14.13 -4.03
N GLY A 41 1.21 13.44 -3.35
CA GLY A 41 0.29 12.48 -3.99
C GLY A 41 0.86 11.09 -4.30
N ILE A 42 2.15 10.83 -4.05
CA ILE A 42 2.81 9.55 -4.38
C ILE A 42 2.12 8.35 -3.72
N GLY A 43 1.69 8.49 -2.45
CA GLY A 43 0.96 7.44 -1.74
C GLY A 43 -0.35 7.05 -2.45
N ASN A 44 -1.09 8.04 -2.98
CA ASN A 44 -2.31 7.78 -3.75
C ASN A 44 -1.99 7.09 -5.07
N SER A 45 -0.94 7.51 -5.78
CA SER A 45 -0.52 6.85 -7.03
C SER A 45 -0.14 5.39 -6.78
N LEU A 46 0.60 5.12 -5.71
CA LEU A 46 0.95 3.75 -5.32
C LEU A 46 -0.29 2.93 -4.93
N LEU A 47 -1.25 3.53 -4.22
CA LEU A 47 -2.48 2.85 -3.84
C LEU A 47 -3.33 2.48 -5.06
N HIS A 48 -3.55 3.41 -5.99
CA HIS A 48 -4.30 3.14 -7.22
C HIS A 48 -3.65 2.06 -8.09
N ALA A 49 -2.32 2.04 -8.18
CA ALA A 49 -1.62 0.96 -8.88
C ALA A 49 -1.92 -0.42 -8.27
N TRP A 50 -2.14 -0.49 -6.95
CA TRP A 50 -2.47 -1.74 -6.27
C TRP A 50 -3.94 -2.14 -6.38
N GLU A 51 -4.88 -1.23 -6.58
CA GLU A 51 -6.31 -1.58 -6.69
C GLU A 51 -6.55 -2.56 -7.84
N THR A 52 -6.02 -2.27 -9.04
CA THR A 52 -6.11 -3.17 -10.20
C THR A 52 -5.38 -4.48 -9.93
N LYS A 53 -4.15 -4.41 -9.41
CA LYS A 53 -3.32 -5.60 -9.17
C LYS A 53 -3.94 -6.52 -8.11
N ALA A 54 -4.60 -5.96 -7.10
CA ALA A 54 -5.27 -6.73 -6.07
C ALA A 54 -6.40 -7.59 -6.64
N ILE A 55 -7.22 -7.00 -7.51
CA ILE A 55 -8.31 -7.70 -8.20
C ILE A 55 -7.76 -8.82 -9.08
N GLU A 56 -6.70 -8.55 -9.86
CA GLU A 56 -6.02 -9.56 -10.69
C GLU A 56 -5.50 -10.76 -9.87
N ASN A 57 -5.13 -10.53 -8.61
CA ASN A 57 -4.64 -11.57 -7.70
C ASN A 57 -5.74 -12.18 -6.81
N GLY A 58 -7.02 -11.91 -7.11
CA GLY A 58 -8.15 -12.50 -6.40
C GLY A 58 -8.43 -11.88 -5.02
N PHE A 59 -7.80 -10.75 -4.69
CA PHE A 59 -8.13 -9.98 -3.51
C PHE A 59 -9.36 -9.09 -3.78
N ARG A 60 -10.29 -9.07 -2.82
CA ARG A 60 -11.51 -8.25 -2.85
C ARG A 60 -11.56 -7.19 -1.76
N LYS A 61 -10.64 -7.28 -0.79
CA LYS A 61 -10.54 -6.34 0.32
C LYS A 61 -9.08 -6.12 0.65
N ILE A 62 -8.72 -4.86 0.82
CA ILE A 62 -7.41 -4.44 1.30
C ILE A 62 -7.60 -3.85 2.70
N VAL A 63 -6.71 -4.19 3.63
CA VAL A 63 -6.63 -3.61 4.96
C VAL A 63 -5.24 -3.04 5.18
N LEU A 64 -5.15 -2.01 6.02
CA LEU A 64 -3.89 -1.51 6.54
C LEU A 64 -4.05 -1.20 8.01
N PHE A 65 -2.95 -1.23 8.75
CA PHE A 65 -2.92 -0.84 10.14
C PHE A 65 -2.13 0.46 10.28
N THR A 66 -2.69 1.42 11.00
CA THR A 66 -1.97 2.59 11.45
C THR A 66 -1.86 2.56 12.96
N PHE A 67 -0.83 3.21 13.48
CA PHE A 67 -0.79 3.52 14.90
C PHE A 67 -1.88 4.53 15.24
N PRO A 68 -2.45 4.48 16.45
CA PRO A 68 -3.45 5.46 16.89
C PRO A 68 -2.90 6.90 16.94
N PHE A 69 -1.56 7.05 16.98
CA PHE A 69 -0.87 8.34 16.95
C PHE A 69 -0.32 8.71 15.56
N ASN A 70 -0.74 8.02 14.49
CA ASN A 70 -0.36 8.38 13.13
C ASN A 70 -1.11 9.65 12.71
N GLN A 71 -0.39 10.77 12.60
CA GLN A 71 -0.95 12.03 12.14
C GLN A 71 -1.13 12.03 10.62
N LEU A 72 -2.06 12.84 10.13
CA LEU A 72 -2.14 13.14 8.69
C LEU A 72 -0.80 13.75 8.25
N GLY A 73 -0.22 13.17 7.20
CA GLY A 73 1.06 13.58 6.63
C GLY A 73 0.93 14.50 5.44
#